data_AF-A0A7W0A2Z0-F1
#
_entry.id   AF-A0A7W0A2Z0-F1
#
_cell.length_a   1.000
_cell.length_b   1.000
_cell.length_c   1.000
_cell.angle_alpha   90.00
_cell.angle_beta   90.00
_cell.angle_gamma   90.00
#
_symmetry.space_group_name_H-M   'P 1'
#
loop_
_entity.id
_entity.type
_entity.pdbx_description
1 polymer ?
#
loop_
_entity_poly.entity_id
_entity_poly.type
_entity_poly.pdbx_seq_one_letter_code
_entity_poly.pdbx_strand_id
1 'polypeptide(L)'
;MIHPPVEPRRGTISVARSSLAIEVLLNIYALGAMAVVARLVLRGADIPAGLAVGSLVYRWTDPLVAPMAGLPGADRPILGAITLPDLTLAALVALIPLAAVARTAGRR
;
A
#
# COMPACT_ATOMS: atom_id res chain seq x y z
N MET A 1 48.03 -1.59 -33.91
CA MET A 1 46.64 -1.15 -33.65
C MET A 1 46.09 -2.09 -32.59
N ILE A 2 46.06 -1.66 -31.32
CA ILE A 2 45.69 -2.51 -30.17
C ILE A 2 44.18 -2.32 -29.95
N HIS A 3 43.39 -3.37 -30.18
CA HIS A 3 41.98 -3.37 -29.78
C HIS A 3 41.90 -3.47 -28.24
N PRO A 4 41.21 -2.56 -27.55
CA PRO A 4 40.94 -2.75 -26.13
C PRO A 4 40.00 -3.96 -25.93
N PRO A 5 40.16 -4.74 -24.87
CA PRO A 5 39.26 -5.83 -24.55
C PRO A 5 37.87 -5.27 -24.22
N VAL A 6 36.84 -5.78 -24.89
CA VAL A 6 35.44 -5.51 -24.55
C VAL A 6 35.12 -6.22 -23.24
N GLU A 7 35.09 -5.48 -22.14
CA GLU A 7 34.67 -6.03 -20.85
C GLU A 7 33.20 -6.50 -20.91
N PRO A 8 32.90 -7.70 -20.37
CA PRO A 8 31.56 -8.25 -20.44
C PRO A 8 30.58 -7.42 -19.60
N ARG A 9 29.52 -6.98 -20.29
CA ARG A 9 28.33 -6.23 -19.89
C ARG A 9 27.52 -6.87 -18.73
N ARG A 10 28.13 -7.04 -17.55
CA ARG A 10 27.46 -7.56 -16.34
C ARG A 10 26.44 -6.57 -15.74
N GLY A 11 26.53 -5.28 -16.07
CA GLY A 11 25.67 -4.24 -15.52
C GLY A 11 24.21 -4.25 -15.99
N THR A 12 23.92 -4.60 -17.26
CA THR A 12 22.56 -4.51 -17.82
C THR A 12 21.58 -5.54 -17.26
N ILE A 13 22.07 -6.73 -16.88
CA ILE A 13 21.21 -7.79 -16.32
C ILE A 13 20.76 -7.42 -14.90
N SER A 14 21.63 -6.74 -14.12
CA SER A 14 21.31 -6.26 -12.77
C SER A 14 20.26 -5.13 -12.78
N VAL A 15 20.39 -4.18 -13.71
CA VAL A 15 19.44 -3.04 -13.84
C VAL A 15 18.05 -3.50 -14.32
N ALA A 16 17.98 -4.47 -15.24
CA ALA A 16 16.71 -5.02 -15.71
C ALA A 16 15.95 -5.76 -14.59
N ARG A 17 16.67 -6.54 -13.77
CA ARG A 17 16.08 -7.27 -12.63
C ARG A 17 15.58 -6.33 -11.53
N SER A 18 16.29 -5.22 -11.31
CA SER A 18 15.89 -4.17 -10.36
C SER A 18 14.61 -3.45 -10.80
N SER A 19 14.46 -3.18 -12.11
CA SER A 19 13.27 -2.52 -12.65
C SER A 19 12.01 -3.38 -12.51
N LEU A 20 12.10 -4.67 -12.85
CA LEU A 20 11.01 -5.63 -12.67
C LEU A 20 10.60 -5.77 -11.20
N ALA A 21 11.57 -5.82 -10.28
CA ALA A 21 11.27 -5.92 -8.84
C ALA A 21 10.50 -4.70 -8.32
N ILE A 22 10.86 -3.50 -8.77
CA ILE A 22 10.18 -2.25 -8.40
C ILE A 22 8.76 -2.21 -8.96
N GLU A 23 8.58 -2.61 -10.22
CA GLU A 23 7.25 -2.65 -10.87
C GLU A 23 6.30 -3.62 -10.16
N VAL A 24 6.78 -4.83 -9.83
CA VAL A 24 6.00 -5.80 -9.06
C VAL A 24 5.66 -5.26 -7.67
N LEU A 25 6.62 -4.64 -6.98
CA LEU A 25 6.38 -4.05 -5.67
C LEU A 25 5.32 -2.93 -5.74
N LEU A 26 5.37 -2.09 -6.78
CA LEU A 26 4.42 -1.00 -6.98
C LEU A 26 3.01 -1.53 -7.26
N ASN A 27 2.88 -2.60 -8.05
CA ASN A 27 1.59 -3.25 -8.30
C ASN A 27 1.03 -3.89 -7.03
N ILE A 28 1.85 -4.56 -6.22
CA ILE A 28 1.43 -5.11 -4.92
C ILE A 28 0.96 -3.99 -4.00
N TYR A 29 1.72 -2.88 -3.94
CA TYR A 29 1.34 -1.71 -3.17
C TYR A 29 0.01 -1.11 -3.67
N ALA A 30 -0.19 -0.97 -4.98
CA ALA A 30 -1.42 -0.45 -5.57
C ALA A 30 -2.63 -1.33 -5.24
N LEU A 31 -2.48 -2.65 -5.32
CA LEU A 31 -3.53 -3.60 -4.92
C LEU A 31 -3.87 -3.47 -3.43
N GLY A 32 -2.87 -3.34 -2.57
CA GLY A 32 -3.07 -3.08 -1.14
C GLY A 32 -3.78 -1.76 -0.88
N ALA A 33 -3.35 -0.69 -1.52
CA ALA A 33 -3.96 0.63 -1.41
C ALA A 33 -5.42 0.62 -1.88
N MET A 34 -5.70 -0.06 -3.00
CA MET A 34 -7.06 -0.23 -3.51
C MET A 34 -7.95 -0.99 -2.50
N ALA A 35 -7.44 -2.03 -1.86
CA ALA A 35 -8.18 -2.76 -0.82
C ALA A 35 -8.51 -1.87 0.38
N VAL A 36 -7.57 -1.01 0.80
CA VAL A 36 -7.80 -0.04 1.89
C VAL A 36 -8.84 1.00 1.50
N VAL A 37 -8.77 1.56 0.28
CA VAL A 37 -9.78 2.50 -0.22
C VAL A 37 -11.15 1.83 -0.31
N ALA A 38 -11.22 0.61 -0.83
CA ALA A 38 -12.46 -0.16 -0.87
C ALA A 38 -13.05 -0.36 0.53
N ARG A 39 -12.23 -0.70 1.53
CA ARG A 39 -12.65 -0.82 2.93
C ARG A 39 -13.26 0.48 3.44
N LEU A 40 -12.60 1.62 3.22
CA LEU A 40 -13.10 2.93 3.66
C LEU A 40 -14.43 3.29 3.00
N VAL A 41 -14.57 3.03 1.70
CA VAL A 41 -15.82 3.27 0.96
C VAL A 41 -16.93 2.40 1.51
N LEU A 42 -16.67 1.10 1.71
CA LEU A 42 -17.67 0.16 2.24
C LEU A 42 -18.08 0.53 3.68
N ARG A 43 -17.12 0.85 4.56
CA ARG A 43 -17.41 1.31 5.93
C ARG A 43 -18.12 2.66 5.95
N GLY A 44 -17.72 3.60 5.09
CA GLY A 44 -18.35 4.90 4.97
C GLY A 44 -19.79 4.82 4.46
N ALA A 45 -20.07 3.86 3.58
CA ALA A 45 -21.41 3.55 3.09
C ALA A 45 -22.22 2.61 4.01
N ASP A 46 -21.69 2.27 5.19
CA ASP A 46 -22.28 1.35 6.16
C ASP A 46 -22.63 -0.03 5.55
N ILE A 47 -21.81 -0.50 4.60
CA ILE A 47 -22.00 -1.79 3.93
C ILE A 47 -21.49 -2.91 4.85
N PRO A 48 -22.36 -3.83 5.29
CA PRO A 48 -21.99 -4.88 6.22
C PRO A 48 -21.16 -5.98 5.56
N ALA A 49 -20.40 -6.70 6.39
CA ALA A 49 -19.61 -7.86 5.97
C ALA A 49 -20.43 -9.03 5.42
N GLY A 50 -21.76 -9.04 5.65
CA GLY A 50 -22.66 -10.08 5.13
C GLY A 50 -22.82 -10.05 3.61
N LEU A 51 -22.50 -8.93 2.94
CA LEU A 51 -22.50 -8.84 1.49
C LEU A 51 -21.21 -9.43 0.91
N ALA A 52 -21.30 -10.13 -0.23
CA ALA A 52 -20.16 -10.82 -0.86
C ALA A 52 -18.95 -9.90 -1.12
N VAL A 53 -19.21 -8.64 -1.48
CA VAL A 53 -18.16 -7.63 -1.68
C VAL A 53 -17.54 -7.20 -0.35
N GLY A 54 -18.38 -7.00 0.68
CA GLY A 54 -17.94 -6.66 2.04
C GLY A 54 -17.06 -7.76 2.65
N SER A 55 -17.53 -9.01 2.62
CA SER A 55 -16.80 -10.15 3.18
C SER A 55 -15.42 -10.32 2.54
N LEU A 56 -15.32 -10.16 1.21
CA LEU A 56 -14.05 -10.26 0.51
C LEU A 56 -13.08 -9.16 0.96
N VAL A 57 -13.52 -7.90 0.94
CA VAL A 57 -12.66 -6.76 1.28
C VAL A 57 -12.26 -6.79 2.75
N TYR A 58 -13.19 -7.04 3.65
CA TYR A 58 -12.90 -7.12 5.09
C TYR A 58 -11.98 -8.28 5.42
N ARG A 59 -12.15 -9.46 4.81
CA ARG A 59 -11.24 -10.60 5.03
C ARG A 59 -9.78 -10.29 4.70
N TRP A 60 -9.54 -9.51 3.64
CA TRP A 60 -8.17 -9.13 3.25
C TRP A 60 -7.60 -7.97 4.08
N THR A 61 -8.45 -7.12 4.64
CA THR A 61 -8.03 -5.88 5.31
C THR A 61 -8.11 -5.92 6.84
N ASP A 62 -8.95 -6.79 7.42
CA ASP A 62 -9.08 -6.97 8.87
C ASP A 62 -7.76 -7.37 9.55
N PRO A 63 -6.91 -8.25 8.99
CA PRO A 63 -5.61 -8.56 9.58
C PRO A 63 -4.69 -7.33 9.69
N LEU A 64 -4.88 -6.32 8.84
CA LEU A 64 -4.06 -5.10 8.84
C LEU A 64 -4.46 -4.14 9.97
N VAL A 65 -5.74 -4.14 10.37
CA VAL A 65 -6.26 -3.29 11.46
C VAL A 65 -6.32 -4.03 12.80
N ALA A 66 -6.21 -5.37 12.80
CA ALA A 66 -6.25 -6.21 14.00
C ALA A 66 -5.27 -5.77 15.11
N PRO A 67 -4.02 -5.33 14.83
CA PRO A 67 -3.13 -4.85 15.88
C PRO A 67 -3.64 -3.61 16.61
N MET A 68 -4.45 -2.79 15.93
CA MET A 68 -5.00 -1.54 16.48
C MET A 68 -6.36 -1.75 17.14
N ALA A 69 -7.05 -2.86 16.85
CA ALA A 69 -8.36 -3.18 17.42
C ALA A 69 -8.32 -3.36 18.95
N GLY A 70 -7.16 -3.71 19.52
CA GLY A 70 -6.99 -3.84 20.98
C GLY A 70 -6.87 -2.50 21.72
N LEU A 71 -6.81 -1.36 21.02
CA LEU A 71 -6.63 -0.06 21.66
C LEU A 71 -7.97 0.46 22.23
N PRO A 72 -7.96 1.08 23.41
CA PRO A 72 -9.16 1.67 23.98
C PRO A 72 -9.72 2.75 23.05
N GLY A 73 -10.98 2.58 22.64
CA GLY A 73 -11.64 3.48 21.70
C GLY A 73 -11.40 3.16 20.22
N ALA A 74 -10.73 2.05 19.89
CA ALA A 74 -10.51 1.63 18.50
C ALA A 74 -11.81 1.46 17.72
N ASP A 75 -12.86 0.92 18.34
CA ASP A 75 -14.15 0.65 17.69
C ASP A 75 -15.08 1.88 17.63
N ARG A 76 -14.64 3.05 18.14
CA ARG A 76 -15.50 4.23 18.10
C ARG A 76 -15.63 4.73 16.65
N PRO A 77 -16.87 4.91 16.15
CA PRO A 77 -17.08 5.52 14.85
C PRO A 77 -16.64 6.99 14.89
N ILE A 78 -15.83 7.40 13.90
CA ILE A 78 -15.35 8.78 13.74
C ILE A 78 -16.11 9.46 12.60
N LEU A 79 -16.23 8.80 11.45
CA LEU A 79 -16.90 9.33 10.27
C LEU A 79 -17.78 8.22 9.65
N GLY A 80 -19.09 8.25 9.91
CA GLY A 80 -19.96 7.12 9.60
C GLY A 80 -19.54 5.87 10.39
N ALA A 81 -19.41 4.72 9.74
CA ALA A 81 -18.89 3.48 10.35
C ALA A 81 -17.36 3.32 10.26
N ILE A 82 -16.64 4.38 9.86
CA ILE A 82 -15.16 4.40 9.79
C ILE A 82 -14.58 4.62 11.20
N THR A 83 -13.64 3.78 11.57
CA THR A 83 -13.01 3.76 12.90
C THR A 83 -11.58 4.32 12.89
N LEU A 84 -10.98 4.49 14.08
CA LEU A 84 -9.60 4.97 14.23
C LEU A 84 -8.57 4.06 13.52
N PRO A 85 -8.64 2.71 13.66
CA PRO A 85 -7.79 1.80 12.88
C PRO A 85 -7.88 2.01 11.37
N ASP A 86 -9.09 2.25 10.84
CA ASP A 86 -9.30 2.43 9.41
C ASP A 86 -8.59 3.68 8.88
N LEU A 87 -8.73 4.80 9.61
CA LEU A 87 -8.04 6.05 9.29
C LEU A 87 -6.52 5.93 9.42
N THR A 88 -6.05 5.21 10.44
CA THR A 88 -4.62 4.99 10.64
C THR A 88 -4.03 4.14 9.51
N LEU A 89 -4.72 3.09 9.09
CA LEU A 89 -4.33 2.28 7.94
C LEU A 89 -4.29 3.12 6.66
N ALA A 90 -5.30 3.96 6.43
CA ALA A 90 -5.33 4.89 5.30
C ALA A 90 -4.13 5.85 5.30
N ALA A 91 -3.81 6.42 6.46
CA ALA A 91 -2.68 7.32 6.63
C ALA A 91 -1.34 6.62 6.36
N LEU A 92 -1.16 5.39 6.84
CA LEU A 92 0.04 4.59 6.59
C LEU A 92 0.25 4.31 5.10
N VAL A 93 -0.82 3.94 4.40
CA VAL A 93 -0.78 3.74 2.95
C VAL A 93 -0.42 5.04 2.23
N ALA A 94 -1.05 6.16 2.60
CA ALA A 94 -0.79 7.47 2.00
C ALA A 94 0.63 8.01 2.28
N LEU A 95 1.24 7.63 3.40
CA LEU A 95 2.57 8.10 3.79
C LEU A 95 3.66 7.62 2.82
N ILE A 96 3.49 6.46 2.19
CA ILE A 96 4.48 5.90 1.26
C ILE A 96 4.72 6.82 0.03
N PRO A 97 3.70 7.20 -0.77
CA PRO A 97 3.89 8.11 -1.88
C PRO A 97 4.28 9.52 -1.41
N LEU A 98 3.74 10.00 -0.28
CA LEU A 98 4.13 11.29 0.28
C LEU A 98 5.62 11.33 0.64
N ALA A 99 6.16 10.29 1.26
CA ALA A 99 7.57 10.18 1.59
C ALA A 99 8.46 10.02 0.34
N ALA A 100 7.96 9.41 -0.74
CA ALA A 100 8.67 9.36 -2.02
C ALA A 100 8.73 10.74 -2.70
N VAL A 101 7.61 11.48 -2.69
CA VAL A 101 7.54 12.85 -3.22
C VAL A 101 8.41 13.80 -2.39
N ALA A 102 8.34 13.74 -1.05
CA ALA A 102 9.15 14.60 -0.18
C ALA A 102 10.67 14.39 -0.40
N ARG A 103 11.12 13.14 -0.53
CA ARG A 103 12.53 12.81 -0.82
C ARG A 103 13.01 13.29 -2.18
N THR A 104 12.12 13.35 -3.17
CA THR A 104 12.48 13.86 -4.51
C THR A 104 12.42 15.39 -4.58
N ALA A 105 11.50 16.01 -3.85
CA ALA A 105 11.41 17.47 -3.72
C ALA A 105 12.63 18.08 -3.02
N GLY A 106 13.16 17.44 -1.97
CA GLY A 106 14.34 17.94 -1.24
C GLY A 106 15.69 17.74 -1.95
N ARG A 107 15.70 17.13 -3.14
CA ARG A 107 16.91 16.94 -3.98
C ARG A 107 17.02 17.93 -5.14
N ARG A 108 16.07 18.87 -5.25
CA ARG A 108 16.09 19.99 -6.20
C ARG A 108 16.46 21.27 -5.47
#